data_AF-A0A5C5XR12-F1
#
_entry.id   AF-A0A5C5XR12-F1
#
_cell.length_a   1.000
_cell.length_b   1.000
_cell.length_c   1.000
_cell.angle_alpha   90.00
_cell.angle_beta   90.00
_cell.angle_gamma   90.00
#
_symmetry.space_group_name_H-M   'P 1'
#
loop_
_entity.id
_entity.type
_entity.pdbx_description
1 polymer ?
#
loop_
_entity_poly.entity_id
_entity_poly.type
_entity_poly.pdbx_seq_one_letter_code
_entity_poly.pdbx_strand_id
1 'polypeptide(L)'
;MIHLISLLLVACTVLAAIHWIYESTIAPTLRLAIRYQLFAVRDELRHLYDEPAARVPRDAFQNLQSELNHHIRYQKHLTISTLWTVYRHAKRHPKQREAVQSEIRWLDGIKNDQFQQLRKRSETLAIKTLVVQSGGLLLYVLPAIALMMKIAQVKRWASITLRAPVNLLVGHGNPHRMMPSHAGI
;
A
#
# COMPACT_ATOMS: atom_id res chain seq x y z
N MET A 1 0.48 -29.78 -22.45
CA MET A 1 1.19 -29.71 -21.15
C MET A 1 2.55 -29.04 -21.26
N ILE A 2 3.42 -29.45 -22.19
CA ILE A 2 4.78 -28.86 -22.37
C ILE A 2 4.73 -27.34 -22.58
N HIS A 3 3.90 -26.84 -23.49
CA HIS A 3 3.79 -25.39 -23.74
C HIS A 3 3.33 -24.58 -22.52
N LEU A 4 2.48 -25.14 -21.67
CA LEU A 4 2.02 -24.48 -20.44
C LEU A 4 3.17 -24.36 -19.43
N ILE A 5 3.97 -25.44 -19.28
CA ILE A 5 5.14 -25.46 -18.40
C ILE A 5 6.18 -24.45 -18.91
N SER A 6 6.45 -24.42 -20.22
CA SER A 6 7.38 -23.45 -20.81
C SER A 6 6.94 -22.00 -20.58
N LEU A 7 5.66 -21.69 -20.75
CA LEU A 7 5.12 -20.35 -20.50
C LEU A 7 5.30 -19.93 -19.04
N LEU A 8 5.00 -20.83 -18.10
CA LEU A 8 5.14 -20.56 -16.67
C LEU A 8 6.60 -20.32 -16.28
N LEU A 9 7.52 -21.13 -16.81
CA LEU A 9 8.96 -20.94 -16.59
C LEU A 9 9.42 -19.56 -17.07
N VAL A 10 9.06 -19.17 -18.30
CA VAL A 10 9.40 -17.85 -18.84
C VAL A 10 8.84 -16.73 -17.97
N ALA A 11 7.58 -16.83 -17.56
CA ALA A 11 6.95 -15.83 -16.68
C ALA A 11 7.66 -15.72 -15.32
N CYS A 12 8.02 -16.84 -14.70
CA CYS A 12 8.78 -16.87 -13.46
C CYS A 12 10.17 -16.26 -13.62
N THR A 13 10.89 -16.56 -14.71
CA THR A 13 12.21 -15.98 -14.99
C THR A 13 12.14 -14.48 -15.16
N VAL A 14 11.15 -13.97 -15.90
CA VAL A 14 10.95 -12.53 -16.09
C VAL A 14 10.64 -11.84 -14.75
N LEU A 15 9.74 -12.40 -13.95
CA LEU A 15 9.43 -11.88 -12.61
C LEU A 15 10.65 -11.87 -11.69
N ALA A 16 11.45 -12.95 -11.71
CA ALA A 16 12.67 -13.04 -10.92
C ALA A 16 13.70 -11.99 -11.34
N ALA A 17 13.88 -11.76 -12.65
CA ALA A 17 14.76 -10.72 -13.16
C ALA A 17 14.31 -9.32 -12.72
N ILE A 18 13.02 -9.01 -12.84
CA ILE A 18 12.47 -7.71 -12.40
C ILE A 18 12.63 -7.54 -10.89
N HIS A 19 12.31 -8.56 -10.10
CA HIS A 19 12.47 -8.52 -8.65
C HIS A 19 13.93 -8.31 -8.24
N TRP A 20 14.87 -8.99 -8.91
CA TRP A 20 16.30 -8.81 -8.68
C TRP A 20 16.77 -7.39 -9.00
N ILE A 21 16.35 -6.80 -10.13
CA ILE A 21 16.65 -5.40 -10.47
C ILE A 21 16.11 -4.44 -9.39
N TYR A 22 14.88 -4.69 -8.93
CA TYR A 22 14.27 -3.88 -7.88
C TYR A 22 15.09 -3.92 -6.57
N GLU A 23 15.42 -5.11 -6.06
CA GLU A 23 16.12 -5.26 -4.78
C GLU A 23 17.60 -4.86 -4.85
N SER A 24 18.27 -5.09 -5.98
CA SER A 24 19.69 -4.78 -6.16
C SER A 24 19.97 -3.31 -6.43
N THR A 25 19.07 -2.62 -7.15
CA THR A 25 19.37 -1.30 -7.70
C THR A 25 18.37 -0.24 -7.24
N ILE A 26 17.08 -0.50 -7.41
CA ILE A 26 16.02 0.51 -7.17
C ILE A 26 15.86 0.76 -5.67
N ALA A 27 15.61 -0.28 -4.88
CA ALA A 27 15.36 -0.16 -3.45
C ALA A 27 16.53 0.45 -2.67
N PRO A 28 17.81 0.07 -2.90
CA PRO A 28 18.96 0.71 -2.24
C PRO A 28 19.09 2.20 -2.57
N THR A 29 18.90 2.57 -3.85
CA THR A 29 18.96 3.96 -4.30
C THR A 29 17.89 4.82 -3.63
N LEU A 30 16.63 4.34 -3.63
CA LEU A 30 15.54 5.03 -2.97
C LEU A 30 15.73 5.10 -1.45
N ARG A 31 16.25 4.03 -0.83
CA ARG A 31 16.55 4.02 0.61
C ARG A 31 17.58 5.07 0.97
N LEU A 32 18.62 5.22 0.17
CA LEU A 32 19.66 6.23 0.36
C LEU A 32 19.09 7.64 0.22
N ALA A 33 18.28 7.89 -0.82
CA ALA A 33 17.61 9.17 -1.02
C ALA A 33 16.72 9.57 0.18
N ILE A 34 15.91 8.62 0.69
CA ILE A 34 15.09 8.84 1.88
C ILE A 34 15.97 9.13 3.11
N ARG A 35 17.11 8.44 3.26
CA ARG A 35 18.02 8.67 4.38
C ARG A 35 18.58 10.09 4.39
N TYR A 36 18.96 10.63 3.23
CA TYR A 36 19.37 12.02 3.11
C TYR A 36 18.24 12.99 3.44
N GLN A 37 17.01 12.70 3.00
CA GLN A 37 15.84 13.52 3.35
C GLN A 37 15.57 13.52 4.85
N LEU A 38 15.77 12.40 5.55
CA LEU A 38 15.65 12.34 7.02
C LEU A 38 16.73 13.15 7.72
N PHE A 39 17.98 13.11 7.22
CA PHE A 39 19.04 13.96 7.75
C PHE A 39 18.71 15.45 7.59
N ALA A 40 18.21 15.85 6.41
CA ALA A 40 17.78 17.22 6.18
C ALA A 40 16.67 17.65 7.16
N VAL A 41 15.62 16.84 7.36
CA VAL A 41 14.55 17.15 8.33
C VAL A 41 15.09 17.27 9.76
N ARG A 42 16.05 16.44 10.14
CA ARG A 42 16.68 16.51 11.48
C ARG A 42 17.50 17.80 11.65
N ASP A 43 18.21 18.21 10.61
CA ASP A 43 19.04 19.41 10.68
C ASP A 43 18.16 20.68 10.65
N GLU A 44 17.08 20.68 9.86
CA GLU A 44 16.02 21.71 9.92
C GLU A 44 15.37 21.80 11.31
N LEU A 45 15.11 20.66 11.97
CA LEU A 45 14.57 20.62 13.33
C LEU A 45 15.53 21.25 14.36
N ARG A 46 16.84 21.03 14.20
CA ARG A 46 17.86 21.66 15.07
C ARG A 46 17.88 23.17 14.88
N HIS A 47 17.87 23.62 13.62
CA HIS A 47 17.78 25.04 13.31
C HIS A 47 16.52 25.69 13.90
N LEU A 48 15.37 25.01 13.82
CA LEU A 48 14.13 25.49 14.42
C LEU A 48 14.20 25.60 15.95
N TYR A 49 14.89 24.67 16.60
CA TYR A 49 15.05 24.69 18.07
C TYR A 49 15.99 25.79 18.54
N ASP A 50 17.04 26.07 17.76
CA ASP A 50 18.00 27.14 18.05
C ASP A 50 17.41 28.54 17.79
N GLU A 51 16.30 28.63 17.05
CA GLU A 51 15.59 29.89 16.78
C GLU A 51 14.77 30.36 18.01
N PRO A 52 15.13 31.48 18.66
CA PRO A 52 14.49 31.91 19.91
C PRO A 52 13.00 32.23 19.76
N ALA A 53 12.57 32.62 18.56
CA ALA A 53 11.19 32.97 18.25
C ALA A 53 10.27 31.74 18.10
N ALA A 54 10.82 30.56 17.83
CA ALA A 54 10.05 29.36 17.48
C ALA A 54 9.27 28.78 18.68
N ARG A 55 9.69 29.04 19.92
CA ARG A 55 9.00 28.60 21.16
C ARG A 55 8.64 27.10 21.16
N VAL A 56 9.48 26.25 20.57
CA VAL A 56 9.25 24.80 20.56
C VAL A 56 9.60 24.23 21.94
N PRO A 57 8.68 23.50 22.61
CA PRO A 57 8.99 22.86 23.89
C PRO A 57 10.16 21.89 23.74
N ARG A 58 11.08 21.90 24.70
CA ARG A 58 12.26 21.01 24.71
C ARG A 58 11.88 19.54 24.56
N ASP A 59 10.84 19.10 25.25
CA ASP A 59 10.39 17.73 25.22
C ASP A 59 9.89 17.34 23.82
N ALA A 60 9.24 18.26 23.10
CA ALA A 60 8.72 18.02 21.76
C ALA A 60 9.85 17.92 20.73
N PHE A 61 10.86 18.79 20.88
CA PHE A 61 12.09 18.71 20.10
C PHE A 61 12.81 17.37 20.32
N GLN A 62 13.03 16.98 21.57
CA GLN A 62 13.70 15.72 21.91
C GLN A 62 12.92 14.51 21.38
N ASN A 63 11.59 14.57 21.44
CA ASN A 63 10.72 13.54 20.92
C ASN A 63 10.94 13.35 19.41
N LEU A 64 10.70 14.40 18.61
CA LEU A 64 10.83 14.31 17.15
C LEU A 64 12.27 14.00 16.71
N GLN A 65 13.27 14.52 17.43
CA GLN A 65 14.68 14.17 17.18
C GLN A 65 14.95 12.68 17.44
N SER A 66 14.39 12.13 18.52
CA SER A 66 14.49 10.70 18.83
C SER A 66 13.81 9.84 17.76
N GLU A 67 12.62 10.23 17.32
CA GLU A 67 11.88 9.57 16.24
C GLU A 67 12.69 9.56 14.93
N LEU A 68 13.22 10.71 14.52
CA LEU A 68 14.06 10.83 13.32
C LEU A 68 15.31 9.95 13.41
N ASN A 69 16.00 9.97 14.56
CA ASN A 69 17.18 9.12 14.77
C ASN A 69 16.82 7.64 14.75
N HIS A 70 15.70 7.25 15.34
CA HIS A 70 15.20 5.89 15.32
C HIS A 70 14.91 5.46 13.87
N HIS A 71 14.21 6.29 13.11
CA HIS A 71 13.90 6.02 11.72
C HIS A 71 15.17 5.89 10.86
N ILE A 72 16.13 6.80 10.98
CA ILE A 72 17.41 6.70 10.27
C ILE A 72 18.14 5.39 10.61
N ARG A 73 18.16 5.01 11.89
CA ARG A 73 18.88 3.82 12.37
C ARG A 73 18.22 2.52 11.93
N TYR A 74 16.89 2.46 12.00
CA TYR A 74 16.11 1.24 11.80
C TYR A 74 15.34 1.23 10.47
N GLN A 75 15.67 2.14 9.54
CA GLN A 75 15.01 2.30 8.24
C GLN A 75 14.81 0.96 7.50
N LYS A 76 15.85 0.12 7.48
CA LYS A 76 15.83 -1.20 6.81
C LYS A 76 14.82 -2.20 7.42
N HIS A 77 14.39 -1.97 8.65
CA HIS A 77 13.44 -2.81 9.38
C HIS A 77 12.01 -2.30 9.32
N LEU A 78 11.76 -1.12 8.73
CA LEU A 78 10.41 -0.62 8.50
C LEU A 78 9.80 -1.31 7.28
N THR A 79 9.18 -2.45 7.54
CA THR A 79 8.43 -3.26 6.56
C THR A 79 6.95 -3.32 6.95
N ILE A 80 6.09 -3.71 5.99
CA ILE A 80 4.68 -4.02 6.29
C ILE A 80 4.55 -5.11 7.39
N SER A 81 5.46 -6.08 7.42
CA SER A 81 5.46 -7.14 8.44
C SER A 81 5.74 -6.60 9.85
N THR A 82 6.70 -5.67 9.96
CA THR A 82 7.01 -4.99 11.22
C THR A 82 5.83 -4.14 11.66
N LEU A 83 5.20 -3.41 10.74
CA LEU A 83 4.00 -2.62 11.02
C LEU A 83 2.85 -3.50 11.54
N TRP A 84 2.64 -4.66 10.93
CA TRP A 84 1.65 -5.63 11.38
C TRP A 84 1.96 -6.17 12.78
N THR A 85 3.23 -6.44 13.07
CA THR A 85 3.69 -6.88 14.39
C THR A 85 3.42 -5.82 15.45
N VAL A 86 3.76 -4.56 15.17
CA VAL A 86 3.48 -3.41 16.05
C VAL A 86 1.98 -3.24 16.27
N TYR A 87 1.17 -3.33 15.21
CA TYR A 87 -0.29 -3.26 15.30
C TYR A 87 -0.87 -4.35 16.21
N ARG A 88 -0.42 -5.61 16.03
CA ARG A 88 -0.88 -6.73 16.85
C ARG A 88 -0.45 -6.58 18.31
N HIS A 89 0.76 -6.09 18.55
CA HIS A 89 1.28 -5.80 19.88
C HIS A 89 0.47 -4.69 20.58
N ALA A 90 0.22 -3.59 19.88
CA ALA A 90 -0.61 -2.48 20.37
C ALA A 90 -2.05 -2.91 20.69
N LYS A 91 -2.62 -3.85 19.92
CA LYS A 91 -3.94 -4.42 20.20
C LYS A 91 -3.97 -5.26 21.49
N ARG A 92 -2.86 -5.91 21.84
CA ARG A 92 -2.73 -6.74 23.07
C ARG A 92 -2.42 -5.92 24.32
N HIS A 93 -1.82 -4.74 24.15
CA HIS A 93 -1.37 -3.90 25.25
C HIS A 93 -2.04 -2.50 25.20
N PRO A 94 -3.32 -2.39 25.59
CA PRO A 94 -4.09 -1.14 25.46
C PRO A 94 -3.46 0.05 26.20
N LYS A 95 -2.85 -0.18 27.37
CA LYS A 95 -2.15 0.87 28.13
C LYS A 95 -1.00 1.51 27.34
N GLN A 96 -0.24 0.72 26.60
CA GLN A 96 0.86 1.23 25.76
C GLN A 96 0.31 2.01 24.56
N ARG A 97 -0.78 1.52 23.96
CA ARG A 97 -1.46 2.22 22.87
C ARG A 97 -2.00 3.58 23.34
N GLU A 98 -2.62 3.65 24.51
CA GLU A 98 -3.13 4.90 25.08
C GLU A 98 -2.01 5.89 25.36
N ALA A 99 -0.87 5.43 25.90
CA ALA A 99 0.31 6.28 26.11
C ALA A 99 0.80 6.92 24.80
N VAL A 100 0.99 6.10 23.76
CA VAL A 100 1.39 6.59 22.42
C VAL A 100 0.35 7.56 21.85
N GLN A 101 -0.95 7.29 22.01
CA GLN A 101 -1.99 8.20 21.54
C GLN A 101 -2.03 9.51 22.32
N SER A 102 -1.79 9.50 23.64
CA SER A 102 -1.69 10.73 24.42
C SER A 102 -0.50 11.58 24.01
N GLU A 103 0.63 10.95 23.70
CA GLU A 103 1.84 11.61 23.20
C GLU A 103 1.60 12.25 21.83
N ILE A 104 0.99 11.51 20.90
CA ILE A 104 0.57 12.05 19.59
C ILE A 104 -0.34 13.27 19.77
N ARG A 105 -1.38 13.18 20.61
CA ARG A 105 -2.31 14.30 20.85
C ARG A 105 -1.62 15.52 21.46
N TRP A 106 -0.67 15.29 22.36
CA TRP A 106 0.12 16.37 22.95
C TRP A 106 1.00 17.06 21.89
N LEU A 107 1.67 16.29 21.03
CA LEU A 107 2.45 16.83 19.91
C LEU A 107 1.57 17.59 18.90
N ASP A 108 0.37 17.08 18.60
CA ASP A 108 -0.60 17.75 17.73
C ASP A 108 -1.07 19.11 18.29
N GLY A 109 -1.04 19.27 19.61
CA GLY A 109 -1.44 20.51 20.31
C GLY A 109 -0.39 21.64 20.24
N ILE A 110 0.81 21.38 19.73
CA ILE A 110 1.89 22.37 19.67
C ILE A 110 1.60 23.39 18.57
N LYS A 111 1.42 24.65 18.96
CA LYS A 111 1.16 25.81 18.08
C LYS A 111 2.43 26.35 17.43
N ASN A 112 3.11 25.50 16.65
CA ASN A 112 4.21 25.90 15.78
C ASN A 112 4.08 25.20 14.43
N ASP A 113 3.77 25.95 13.39
CA ASP A 113 3.49 25.40 12.06
C ASP A 113 4.72 24.75 11.42
N GLN A 114 5.91 25.33 11.63
CA GLN A 114 7.17 24.78 11.11
C GLN A 114 7.46 23.40 11.74
N PHE A 115 7.26 23.28 13.06
CA PHE A 115 7.39 22.02 13.78
C PHE A 115 6.40 20.97 13.24
N GLN A 116 5.14 21.33 13.05
CA GLN A 116 4.13 20.42 12.50
C GLN A 116 4.45 20.00 11.06
N GLN A 117 5.02 20.90 10.25
CA GLN A 117 5.46 20.58 8.89
C GLN A 117 6.64 19.59 8.90
N LEU A 118 7.62 19.78 9.77
CA LEU A 118 8.75 18.85 9.93
C LEU A 118 8.27 17.46 10.37
N ARG A 119 7.33 17.41 11.32
CA ARG A 119 6.73 16.16 11.77
C ARG A 119 5.99 15.43 10.64
N LYS A 120 5.12 16.12 9.90
CA LYS A 120 4.43 15.55 8.72
C LYS A 120 5.39 15.07 7.64
N ARG A 121 6.50 15.80 7.41
CA ARG A 121 7.56 15.38 6.48
C ARG A 121 8.23 14.10 6.97
N SER A 122 8.55 13.99 8.26
CA SER A 122 9.09 12.77 8.88
C SER A 122 8.15 11.57 8.68
N GLU A 123 6.87 11.72 8.99
CA GLU A 123 5.85 10.68 8.82
C GLU A 123 5.72 10.23 7.35
N THR A 124 5.73 11.19 6.42
CA THR A 124 5.69 10.91 4.99
C THR A 124 6.91 10.10 4.55
N LEU A 125 8.10 10.42 5.07
CA LEU A 125 9.32 9.65 4.80
C LEU A 125 9.25 8.24 5.39
N ALA A 126 8.59 8.07 6.53
CA ALA A 126 8.37 6.75 7.13
C ALA A 126 7.46 5.88 6.26
N ILE A 127 6.37 6.45 5.76
CA ILE A 127 5.48 5.78 4.80
C ILE A 127 6.23 5.44 3.51
N LYS A 128 6.99 6.37 2.94
CA LYS A 128 7.82 6.11 1.75
C LYS A 128 8.81 4.97 2.01
N THR A 129 9.42 4.92 3.18
CA THR A 129 10.32 3.82 3.58
C THR A 129 9.59 2.48 3.56
N LEU A 130 8.40 2.41 4.16
CA LEU A 130 7.58 1.18 4.20
C LEU A 130 7.26 0.69 2.78
N VAL A 131 6.90 1.60 1.88
CA VAL A 131 6.60 1.28 0.47
C VAL A 131 7.84 0.78 -0.24
N VAL A 132 8.98 1.48 -0.15
CA VAL A 132 10.24 1.05 -0.79
C VAL A 132 10.69 -0.31 -0.26
N GLN A 133 10.63 -0.52 1.05
CA GLN A 133 11.07 -1.76 1.67
C GLN A 133 10.14 -2.95 1.38
N SER A 134 8.86 -2.69 1.08
CA SER A 134 7.86 -3.72 0.78
C SER A 134 7.50 -3.80 -0.70
N GLY A 135 8.11 -2.95 -1.55
CA GLY A 135 7.73 -2.80 -2.96
C GLY A 135 8.04 -4.04 -3.79
N GLY A 136 9.07 -4.83 -3.44
CA GLY A 136 9.34 -6.11 -4.07
C GLY A 136 8.16 -7.09 -3.93
N LEU A 137 7.37 -6.95 -2.88
CA LEU A 137 6.18 -7.76 -2.61
C LEU A 137 5.00 -7.35 -3.51
N LEU A 138 4.90 -6.07 -3.87
CA LEU A 138 3.86 -5.57 -4.79
C LEU A 138 3.97 -6.22 -6.17
N LEU A 139 5.18 -6.58 -6.60
CA LEU A 139 5.43 -7.28 -7.86
C LEU A 139 4.65 -8.60 -7.96
N TYR A 140 4.44 -9.27 -6.83
CA TYR A 140 3.72 -10.55 -6.75
C TYR A 140 2.24 -10.37 -6.43
N VAL A 141 1.90 -9.38 -5.59
CA VAL A 141 0.51 -9.13 -5.17
C VAL A 141 -0.35 -8.60 -6.31
N LEU A 142 0.19 -7.72 -7.18
CA LEU A 142 -0.59 -7.13 -8.28
C LEU A 142 -1.09 -8.17 -9.30
N PRO A 143 -0.26 -9.10 -9.82
CA PRO A 143 -0.74 -10.19 -10.69
C PRO A 143 -1.78 -11.08 -10.00
N ALA A 144 -1.58 -11.39 -8.71
CA ALA A 144 -2.52 -12.20 -7.95
C ALA A 144 -3.90 -11.53 -7.81
N ILE A 145 -3.93 -10.23 -7.50
CA ILE A 145 -5.18 -9.45 -7.43
C ILE A 145 -5.86 -9.41 -8.80
N ALA A 146 -5.11 -9.19 -9.89
CA ALA A 146 -5.67 -9.20 -11.24
C ALA A 146 -6.32 -10.54 -11.59
N LEU A 147 -5.67 -11.65 -11.25
CA LEU A 147 -6.21 -13.00 -11.43
C LEU A 147 -7.48 -13.21 -10.59
N MET A 148 -7.48 -12.79 -9.33
CA MET A 148 -8.66 -12.88 -8.45
C MET A 148 -9.85 -12.09 -9.01
N MET A 149 -9.62 -10.88 -9.53
CA MET A 149 -10.66 -10.08 -10.18
C MET A 149 -11.25 -10.79 -11.40
N LYS A 150 -10.40 -11.41 -12.25
CA LYS A 150 -10.87 -12.19 -13.41
C LYS A 150 -11.70 -13.39 -12.99
N ILE A 151 -11.27 -14.13 -11.97
CA ILE A 151 -12.03 -15.26 -11.42
C ILE A 151 -13.39 -14.78 -10.88
N ALA A 152 -13.41 -13.65 -10.17
CA ALA A 152 -14.66 -13.06 -9.65
C ALA A 152 -15.61 -12.64 -10.79
N GLN A 153 -15.09 -12.07 -11.87
CA GLN A 153 -15.87 -11.75 -13.07
C GLN A 153 -16.46 -12.99 -13.71
N VAL A 154 -15.66 -14.05 -13.92
CA VAL A 154 -16.14 -15.32 -14.49
C VAL A 154 -17.21 -15.95 -13.60
N LYS A 155 -17.02 -15.97 -12.27
CA LYS A 155 -18.03 -16.47 -11.33
C LYS A 155 -19.34 -15.69 -11.43
N ARG A 156 -19.27 -14.36 -11.57
CA ARG A 156 -20.46 -13.52 -11.75
C ARG A 156 -21.20 -13.91 -13.02
N TRP A 157 -20.51 -14.03 -14.16
CA TRP A 157 -21.11 -14.44 -15.43
C TRP A 157 -21.69 -15.85 -15.36
N ALA A 158 -20.94 -16.82 -14.84
CA ALA A 158 -21.41 -18.19 -14.66
C ALA A 158 -22.67 -18.26 -13.78
N SER A 159 -22.74 -17.47 -12.71
CA SER A 159 -23.92 -17.41 -11.84
C SER A 159 -25.15 -16.83 -12.54
N ILE A 160 -24.96 -15.86 -13.45
CA ILE A 160 -26.03 -15.30 -14.28
C ILE A 160 -26.52 -16.36 -15.27
N THR A 161 -25.60 -17.04 -15.96
CA THR A 161 -25.95 -18.08 -16.93
C THR A 161 -26.67 -19.27 -16.28
N LEU A 162 -26.20 -19.75 -15.11
CA LEU A 162 -26.80 -20.89 -14.41
C LEU A 162 -28.18 -20.58 -13.81
N ARG A 163 -28.48 -19.31 -13.53
CA ARG A 163 -29.77 -18.85 -12.99
C ARG A 163 -30.68 -18.23 -14.05
N ALA A 164 -30.18 -18.09 -15.29
CA ALA A 164 -30.99 -17.58 -16.38
C ALA A 164 -32.06 -18.63 -16.73
N PRO A 165 -33.33 -18.22 -16.90
CA PRO A 165 -34.39 -19.13 -17.31
C PRO A 165 -34.07 -19.69 -18.72
N VAL A 166 -34.36 -20.97 -18.95
CA VAL A 166 -33.94 -21.75 -20.15
C VAL A 166 -34.30 -21.05 -21.47
N ASN A 167 -35.39 -20.30 -21.48
CA ASN A 167 -35.92 -19.48 -22.57
C ASN A 167 -35.01 -18.30 -23.01
N LEU A 168 -34.01 -17.91 -22.20
CA LEU A 168 -32.96 -16.95 -22.58
C LEU A 168 -31.69 -17.63 -23.12
N LEU A 169 -31.46 -18.92 -22.80
CA LEU A 169 -30.28 -19.68 -23.20
C LEU A 169 -30.49 -20.44 -24.51
N VAL A 170 -31.71 -20.92 -24.72
CA VAL A 170 -32.18 -21.46 -25.99
C VAL A 170 -32.79 -20.28 -26.74
N GLY A 171 -31.97 -19.58 -27.52
CA GLY A 171 -32.45 -18.50 -28.39
C GLY A 171 -33.71 -18.95 -29.12
N HIS A 172 -34.70 -18.07 -29.23
CA HIS A 172 -35.99 -18.29 -29.90
C HIS A 172 -35.81 -18.91 -31.31
N GLY A 173 -35.62 -20.22 -31.37
CA GLY A 173 -35.86 -21.06 -32.52
C GLY A 173 -37.33 -21.43 -32.52
N ASN A 174 -38.21 -20.44 -32.69
CA ASN A 174 -39.57 -20.74 -33.10
C ASN A 174 -40.03 -19.74 -34.17
N PRO A 175 -39.66 -19.97 -35.45
CA PRO A 175 -40.13 -19.16 -36.57
C PRO A 175 -41.61 -19.42 -36.93
N HIS A 176 -42.36 -20.26 -36.19
CA HIS A 176 -43.71 -20.68 -36.57
C HIS A 176 -44.87 -19.84 -35.99
N ARG A 177 -44.69 -18.53 -35.87
CA ARG A 177 -45.84 -17.62 -35.70
C ARG A 177 -45.60 -16.35 -36.51
N MET A 178 -46.09 -16.35 -37.74
CA MET A 178 -46.85 -15.25 -38.37
C MET A 178 -47.02 -15.59 -39.85
N MET A 179 -48.12 -16.25 -40.20
CA MET A 179 -48.80 -15.91 -41.45
C MET A 179 -50.24 -15.56 -41.13
N PRO A 180 -50.70 -14.36 -41.54
CA PRO A 180 -52.07 -13.93 -41.35
C PRO A 180 -52.99 -14.69 -42.31
N SER A 181 -54.12 -15.10 -41.77
CA SER A 181 -55.34 -15.37 -42.52
C SER A 181 -55.58 -14.25 -43.54
N HIS A 182 -55.55 -14.57 -44.83
CA HIS A 182 -56.21 -13.76 -45.85
C HIS A 182 -57.02 -14.63 -46.79
N ALA A 183 -58.30 -14.25 -46.88
CA ALA A 183 -59.36 -14.75 -47.72
C ALA A 183 -59.17 -14.47 -49.22
N GLY A 184 -59.94 -15.18 -50.04
CA GLY A 184 -60.18 -14.96 -51.47
C GLY A 184 -59.57 -16.09 -52.31
N ILE A 185 -60.31 -16.89 -53.09
CA ILE A 185 -61.57 -16.70 -53.84
C ILE A 185 -62.34 -18.02 -53.82
#